data_AF-A0A1V0PHF1-F1
#
_entry.id   AF-A0A1V0PHF1-F1
#
_cell.length_a   1.000
_cell.length_b   1.000
_cell.length_c   1.000
_cell.angle_alpha   90.00
_cell.angle_beta   90.00
_cell.angle_gamma   90.00
#
_symmetry.space_group_name_H-M   'P 1'
#
loop_
_entity.id
_entity.type
_entity.pdbx_description
1 polymer ?
#
loop_
_entity_poly.entity_id
_entity_poly.type
_entity_poly.pdbx_seq_one_letter_code
_entity_poly.pdbx_strand_id
1 'polypeptide(L)'
;MQQNPLEALTLKNTIVEIGSAAFFKRLCELSGGDAPLFSELLEKKSLSGMKAFVDKHEMRGAPRDLLLALMTTTDLPTMKKLVLATGDEKLSQALEMLEALNLPDKTAICQIHYDFAMVPAMGYYTGLMFQVYVEGVAQAVISGGRYDKLLKQFGKTTGSIGFCVHMDNVMKGLNND
;
A
#
# COMPACT_ATOMS: atom_id res chain seq x y z
N MET A 1 -2.74 28.26 0.95
CA MET A 1 -3.83 27.35 0.56
C MET A 1 -3.22 26.25 -0.29
N GLN A 2 -3.03 25.05 0.25
CA GLN A 2 -2.76 23.88 -0.60
C GLN A 2 -4.10 23.46 -1.19
N GLN A 3 -4.28 23.67 -2.49
CA GLN A 3 -5.47 23.18 -3.19
C GLN A 3 -5.39 21.65 -3.24
N ASN A 4 -6.48 20.98 -2.85
CA ASN A 4 -6.60 19.54 -2.95
C ASN A 4 -6.78 19.16 -4.43
N PRO A 5 -5.85 18.43 -5.08
CA PRO A 5 -5.93 18.12 -6.50
C PRO A 5 -7.22 17.38 -6.87
N LEU A 6 -7.79 16.58 -5.95
CA LEU A 6 -9.03 15.85 -6.19
C LEU A 6 -10.25 16.78 -6.29
N GLU A 7 -10.30 17.85 -5.48
CA GLU A 7 -11.36 18.86 -5.56
C GLU A 7 -11.30 19.63 -6.89
N ALA A 8 -10.08 19.93 -7.35
CA ALA A 8 -9.87 20.59 -8.64
C ALA A 8 -10.28 19.70 -9.84
N LEU A 9 -10.28 18.38 -9.67
CA LEU A 9 -10.67 17.41 -10.69
C LEU A 9 -12.17 17.05 -10.62
N THR A 10 -12.94 17.57 -9.66
CA THR A 10 -14.39 17.29 -9.49
C THR A 10 -14.74 15.79 -9.38
N LEU A 11 -13.76 14.95 -9.02
CA LEU A 11 -13.97 13.51 -8.90
C LEU A 11 -14.73 13.20 -7.60
N LYS A 12 -15.84 12.47 -7.71
CA LYS A 12 -16.62 11.98 -6.56
C LYS A 12 -16.32 10.49 -6.32
N ASN A 13 -16.67 10.00 -5.13
CA ASN A 13 -16.54 8.58 -4.76
C ASN A 13 -15.10 8.05 -4.95
N THR A 14 -14.13 8.76 -4.37
CA THR A 14 -12.72 8.37 -4.48
C THR A 14 -12.27 7.51 -3.30
N ILE A 15 -11.41 6.54 -3.59
CA ILE A 15 -10.73 5.71 -2.58
C ILE A 15 -9.24 5.99 -2.66
N VAL A 16 -8.63 6.35 -1.53
CA VAL A 16 -7.20 6.49 -1.37
C VAL A 16 -6.69 5.23 -0.67
N GLU A 17 -5.90 4.43 -1.36
CA GLU A 17 -5.19 3.30 -0.77
C GLU A 17 -3.79 3.74 -0.34
N ILE A 18 -3.38 3.32 0.86
CA ILE A 18 -2.11 3.69 1.47
C ILE A 18 -1.33 2.44 1.86
N GLY A 19 -0.09 2.34 1.42
CA GLY A 19 0.81 1.23 1.69
C GLY A 19 2.19 1.67 2.16
N SER A 20 3.05 0.68 2.45
CA SER A 20 4.43 0.90 2.88
C SER A 20 5.40 -0.03 2.18
N ALA A 21 6.34 0.53 1.41
CA ALA A 21 7.39 -0.23 0.75
C ALA A 21 8.31 -0.94 1.76
N ALA A 22 8.51 -0.35 2.95
CA ALA A 22 9.28 -0.97 4.02
C ALA A 22 8.55 -2.20 4.59
N PHE A 23 7.23 -2.11 4.77
CA PHE A 23 6.40 -3.24 5.19
C PHE A 23 6.43 -4.37 4.18
N PHE A 24 6.15 -4.08 2.91
CA PHE A 24 6.24 -5.04 1.80
C PHE A 24 7.61 -5.72 1.74
N LYS A 25 8.70 -4.93 1.77
CA LYS A 25 10.05 -5.49 1.70
C LYS A 25 10.30 -6.47 2.85
N ARG A 26 9.87 -6.13 4.07
CA ARG A 26 10.03 -7.02 5.22
C ARG A 26 9.21 -8.30 5.08
N LEU A 27 7.98 -8.23 4.57
CA LEU A 27 7.19 -9.42 4.26
C LEU A 27 7.90 -10.33 3.24
N CYS A 28 8.48 -9.76 2.18
CA CYS A 28 9.26 -10.53 1.21
C CYS A 28 10.49 -11.21 1.84
N GLU A 29 11.18 -10.56 2.77
CA GLU A 29 12.28 -11.17 3.54
C GLU A 29 11.80 -12.37 4.40
N LEU A 30 10.56 -12.31 4.91
CA LEU A 30 9.95 -13.35 5.73
C LEU A 30 9.28 -14.48 4.92
N SER A 31 9.10 -14.28 3.61
CA SER A 31 8.43 -15.23 2.70
C SER A 31 9.21 -16.53 2.42
N GLY A 32 10.29 -16.81 3.14
CA GLY A 32 11.03 -18.07 2.99
C GLY A 32 11.77 -18.22 1.66
N GLY A 33 12.07 -17.11 0.98
CA GLY A 33 12.93 -17.08 -0.22
C GLY A 33 12.20 -17.07 -1.57
N ASP A 34 10.87 -17.17 -1.59
CA ASP A 34 10.05 -17.12 -2.82
C ASP A 34 9.38 -15.75 -2.99
N ALA A 35 10.19 -14.69 -2.88
CA ALA A 35 9.71 -13.31 -2.99
C ALA A 35 8.97 -13.00 -4.31
N PRO A 36 9.36 -13.54 -5.49
CA PRO A 36 8.62 -13.33 -6.73
C PRO A 36 7.19 -13.89 -6.67
N LEU A 37 7.03 -15.15 -6.25
CA LEU A 37 5.69 -15.74 -6.09
C LEU A 37 4.89 -14.97 -5.05
N PHE A 38 5.49 -14.65 -3.91
CA PHE A 38 4.81 -13.92 -2.84
C PHE A 38 4.32 -12.55 -3.33
N SER A 39 5.14 -11.82 -4.09
CA SER A 39 4.77 -10.53 -4.67
C SER A 39 3.61 -10.67 -5.66
N GLU A 40 3.63 -11.69 -6.52
CA GLU A 40 2.53 -11.97 -7.46
C GLU A 40 1.22 -12.28 -6.72
N LEU A 41 1.28 -13.02 -5.60
CA LEU A 41 0.10 -13.30 -4.78
C LEU A 41 -0.51 -12.02 -4.20
N LEU A 42 0.32 -11.10 -3.72
CA LEU A 42 -0.09 -9.80 -3.20
C LEU A 42 -0.71 -8.91 -4.30
N GLU A 43 -0.07 -8.80 -5.47
CA GLU A 43 -0.59 -8.03 -6.61
C GLU A 43 -1.97 -8.51 -7.05
N LYS A 44 -2.17 -9.83 -7.08
CA LYS A 44 -3.45 -10.44 -7.47
C LYS A 44 -4.46 -10.52 -6.33
N LYS A 45 -4.12 -10.04 -5.13
CA LYS A 45 -4.89 -10.21 -3.89
C LYS A 45 -5.41 -11.65 -3.71
N SER A 46 -4.57 -12.64 -4.03
CA SER A 46 -4.98 -14.05 -4.13
C SER A 46 -5.03 -14.73 -2.76
N LEU A 47 -6.22 -14.74 -2.13
CA LEU A 47 -6.39 -15.41 -0.84
C LEU A 47 -6.17 -16.93 -0.92
N SER A 48 -6.63 -17.60 -1.99
CA SER A 48 -6.41 -19.04 -2.18
C SER A 48 -4.94 -19.35 -2.42
N GLY A 49 -4.24 -18.55 -3.23
CA GLY A 49 -2.81 -18.68 -3.43
C GLY A 49 -2.00 -18.43 -2.16
N MET A 50 -2.39 -17.43 -1.36
CA MET A 50 -1.77 -17.17 -0.06
C MET A 50 -1.97 -18.32 0.93
N LYS A 51 -3.16 -18.96 0.94
CA LYS A 51 -3.39 -20.19 1.74
C LYS A 51 -2.45 -21.32 1.33
N ALA A 52 -2.36 -21.59 0.02
CA ALA A 52 -1.44 -22.61 -0.49
C ALA A 52 0.02 -22.27 -0.17
N PHE A 53 0.40 -21.00 -0.20
CA PHE A 53 1.73 -20.51 0.15
C PHE A 53 2.07 -20.78 1.62
N VAL A 54 1.21 -20.37 2.56
CA VAL A 54 1.46 -20.59 4.00
C VAL A 54 1.51 -22.08 4.35
N ASP A 55 0.69 -22.90 3.69
CA ASP A 55 0.68 -24.36 3.91
C ASP A 55 1.95 -25.02 3.36
N LYS A 56 2.39 -24.65 2.14
CA LYS A 56 3.64 -25.14 1.51
C LYS A 56 4.87 -24.82 2.36
N HIS A 57 4.90 -23.64 2.97
CA HIS A 57 6.01 -23.19 3.83
C HIS A 57 5.84 -23.61 5.31
N GLU A 58 4.83 -24.45 5.61
CA GLU A 58 4.53 -24.96 6.95
C GLU A 58 4.40 -23.85 8.02
N MET A 59 3.96 -22.66 7.62
CA MET A 59 3.81 -21.52 8.52
C MET A 59 2.64 -21.74 9.49
N ARG A 60 2.83 -21.40 10.76
CA ARG A 60 1.84 -21.60 11.83
C ARG A 60 1.77 -20.39 12.75
N GLY A 61 0.64 -20.24 13.45
CA GLY A 61 0.42 -19.17 14.42
C GLY A 61 0.45 -17.78 13.79
N ALA A 62 1.01 -16.80 14.50
CA ALA A 62 0.94 -15.38 14.13
C ALA A 62 1.44 -15.06 12.71
N PRO A 63 2.57 -15.61 12.20
CA PRO A 63 2.99 -15.37 10.82
C PRO A 63 1.94 -15.82 9.78
N ARG A 64 1.30 -16.97 10.00
CA ARG A 64 0.24 -17.47 9.11
C ARG A 64 -0.97 -16.54 9.13
N ASP A 65 -1.42 -16.17 10.32
CA ASP A 65 -2.62 -15.34 10.49
C ASP A 65 -2.40 -13.93 9.92
N LEU A 66 -1.19 -13.38 10.10
CA LEU A 66 -0.77 -12.13 9.48
C LEU A 66 -0.89 -12.19 7.96
N LEU A 67 -0.26 -13.18 7.31
CA LEU A 67 -0.25 -13.27 5.84
C LEU A 67 -1.64 -13.45 5.24
N LEU A 68 -2.51 -14.21 5.90
CA LEU A 68 -3.90 -14.35 5.46
C LEU A 68 -4.68 -13.05 5.61
N ALA A 69 -4.43 -12.28 6.68
CA ALA A 69 -5.12 -11.02 6.93
C ALA A 69 -4.75 -9.91 5.93
N LEU A 70 -3.53 -9.96 5.34
CA LEU A 70 -3.10 -8.98 4.31
C LEU A 70 -4.12 -8.84 3.17
N MET A 71 -4.86 -9.92 2.85
CA MET A 71 -5.83 -9.97 1.75
C MET A 71 -7.24 -9.54 2.15
N THR A 72 -7.52 -9.38 3.45
CA THR A 72 -8.89 -9.30 3.96
C THR A 72 -9.15 -8.09 4.85
N THR A 73 -8.11 -7.39 5.32
CA THR A 73 -8.28 -6.22 6.18
C THR A 73 -7.59 -4.99 5.61
N THR A 74 -8.25 -3.85 5.78
CA THR A 74 -7.70 -2.51 5.57
C THR A 74 -7.59 -1.73 6.88
N ASP A 75 -7.93 -2.37 8.01
CA ASP A 75 -7.96 -1.76 9.34
C ASP A 75 -6.58 -1.82 10.00
N LEU A 76 -6.00 -0.63 10.21
CA LEU A 76 -4.67 -0.48 10.79
C LEU A 76 -4.55 -1.02 12.22
N PRO A 77 -5.50 -0.77 13.15
CA PRO A 77 -5.50 -1.38 14.48
C PRO A 77 -5.45 -2.91 14.47
N THR A 78 -6.28 -3.54 13.62
CA THR A 78 -6.31 -5.01 13.46
C THR A 78 -4.98 -5.52 12.94
N MET A 79 -4.42 -4.88 11.90
CA MET A 79 -3.14 -5.28 11.34
C MET A 79 -1.99 -5.11 12.34
N LYS A 80 -1.98 -4.02 13.12
CA LYS A 80 -0.99 -3.80 14.20
C LYS A 80 -1.03 -4.91 15.24
N LYS A 81 -2.23 -5.36 15.65
CA LYS A 81 -2.36 -6.46 16.61
C LYS A 81 -1.77 -7.77 16.07
N LEU A 82 -2.01 -8.09 14.80
CA LEU A 82 -1.46 -9.28 14.15
C LEU A 82 0.06 -9.20 14.04
N VAL A 83 0.59 -8.05 13.62
CA VAL A 83 2.03 -7.81 13.53
C VAL A 83 2.70 -7.90 14.90
N LEU A 84 2.12 -7.32 15.94
CA LEU A 84 2.65 -7.41 17.31
C LEU A 84 2.78 -8.87 17.77
N ALA A 85 1.81 -9.73 17.42
CA ALA A 85 1.85 -11.15 17.75
C ALA A 85 2.98 -11.91 17.04
N THR A 86 3.54 -11.38 15.94
CA THR A 86 4.72 -11.96 15.29
C THR A 86 6.03 -11.62 15.98
N GLY A 87 6.06 -10.56 16.79
CA GLY A 87 7.29 -10.03 17.38
C GLY A 87 8.24 -9.35 16.38
N ASP A 88 7.83 -9.10 15.14
CA ASP A 88 8.67 -8.46 14.15
C ASP A 88 8.69 -6.92 14.31
N GLU A 89 9.81 -6.41 14.81
CA GLU A 89 10.01 -4.98 15.06
C GLU A 89 9.98 -4.15 13.77
N LYS A 90 10.48 -4.68 12.65
CA LYS A 90 10.51 -3.95 11.37
C LYS A 90 9.12 -3.78 10.78
N LEU A 91 8.28 -4.81 10.88
CA LEU A 91 6.87 -4.69 10.51
C LEU A 91 6.14 -3.71 11.42
N SER A 92 6.38 -3.77 12.74
CA SER A 92 5.78 -2.86 13.72
C SER A 92 6.13 -1.40 13.40
N GLN A 93 7.41 -1.11 13.19
CA GLN A 93 7.89 0.22 12.84
C GLN A 93 7.26 0.74 11.53
N ALA A 94 7.11 -0.11 10.52
CA ALA A 94 6.51 0.30 9.26
C ALA A 94 5.03 0.68 9.41
N LEU A 95 4.28 0.02 10.31
CA LEU A 95 2.90 0.37 10.63
C LEU A 95 2.80 1.62 11.51
N GLU A 96 3.72 1.81 12.46
CA GLU A 96 3.80 3.05 13.25
C GLU A 96 4.03 4.28 12.35
N MET A 97 4.86 4.14 11.30
CA MET A 97 5.05 5.22 10.34
C MET A 97 3.77 5.56 9.55
N LEU A 98 2.92 4.57 9.26
CA LEU A 98 1.62 4.79 8.61
C LEU A 98 0.61 5.42 9.56
N GLU A 99 0.61 4.98 10.83
CA GLU A 99 -0.25 5.54 11.87
C GLU A 99 0.11 7.00 12.19
N ALA A 100 1.41 7.33 12.21
CA ALA A 100 1.91 8.68 12.45
C ALA A 100 1.46 9.71 11.41
N LEU A 101 0.96 9.27 10.24
CA LEU A 101 0.33 10.17 9.26
C LEU A 101 -0.98 10.77 9.79
N ASN A 102 -1.58 10.14 10.81
CA ASN A 102 -2.81 10.60 11.49
C ASN A 102 -3.91 11.00 10.50
N LEU A 103 -4.14 10.15 9.52
CA LEU A 103 -5.10 10.39 8.45
C LEU A 103 -6.51 10.02 8.93
N PRO A 104 -7.52 10.84 8.63
CA PRO A 104 -8.90 10.48 8.96
C PRO A 104 -9.39 9.35 8.04
N ASP A 105 -10.16 8.39 8.57
CA ASP A 105 -10.70 7.26 7.79
C ASP A 105 -11.52 7.71 6.57
N LYS A 106 -12.11 8.90 6.65
CA LYS A 106 -12.83 9.54 5.54
C LYS A 106 -12.70 11.05 5.59
N THR A 107 -12.69 11.67 4.41
CA THR A 107 -12.93 13.09 4.23
C THR A 107 -14.30 13.30 3.58
N ALA A 108 -14.64 14.56 3.26
CA ALA A 108 -15.86 14.84 2.48
C ALA A 108 -15.83 14.24 1.05
N ILE A 109 -14.65 13.89 0.54
CA ILE A 109 -14.45 13.50 -0.88
C ILE A 109 -13.79 12.14 -1.07
N CYS A 110 -13.14 11.58 -0.04
CA CYS A 110 -12.41 10.32 -0.14
C CYS A 110 -12.57 9.42 1.07
N GLN A 111 -12.56 8.11 0.81
CA GLN A 111 -12.32 7.08 1.82
C GLN A 111 -10.83 6.74 1.84
N ILE A 112 -10.27 6.50 3.02
CA ILE A 112 -8.87 6.09 3.16
C ILE A 112 -8.82 4.63 3.61
N HIS A 113 -8.15 3.80 2.82
CA HIS A 113 -7.91 2.40 3.14
C HIS A 113 -6.40 2.15 3.26
N TYR A 114 -6.00 1.37 4.26
CA TYR A 114 -4.63 0.86 4.29
C TYR A 114 -4.57 -0.43 3.48
N ASP A 115 -3.74 -0.47 2.45
CA ASP A 115 -3.46 -1.67 1.68
C ASP A 115 -2.10 -2.26 2.13
N PHE A 116 -2.19 -3.26 3.00
CA PHE A 116 -1.02 -3.96 3.53
C PHE A 116 -0.39 -4.94 2.53
N ALA A 117 -1.10 -5.23 1.42
CA ALA A 117 -0.63 -6.03 0.30
C ALA A 117 -0.07 -5.17 -0.85
N MET A 118 -0.01 -3.84 -0.71
CA MET A 118 0.44 -2.96 -1.78
C MET A 118 1.88 -3.26 -2.21
N VAL A 119 2.03 -3.70 -3.46
CA VAL A 119 3.34 -3.96 -4.07
C VAL A 119 3.89 -2.69 -4.70
N PRO A 120 5.14 -2.28 -4.40
CA PRO A 120 5.74 -1.11 -5.00
C PRO A 120 5.84 -1.24 -6.52
N ALA A 121 5.24 -0.30 -7.26
CA ALA A 121 5.34 -0.26 -8.72
C ALA A 121 6.79 -0.11 -9.22
N MET A 122 7.68 0.44 -8.39
CA MET A 122 9.09 0.65 -8.69
C MET A 122 9.98 0.34 -7.48
N GLY A 123 11.12 -0.30 -7.70
CA GLY A 123 12.05 -0.71 -6.63
C GLY A 123 12.74 0.43 -5.87
N TYR A 124 12.54 1.69 -6.29
CA TYR A 124 13.10 2.86 -5.62
C TYR A 124 12.24 3.39 -4.46
N TYR A 125 11.00 2.94 -4.29
CA TYR A 125 10.16 3.36 -3.17
C TYR A 125 10.77 2.89 -1.83
N THR A 126 10.73 3.76 -0.82
CA THR A 126 11.42 3.54 0.47
C THR A 126 10.53 3.57 1.69
N GLY A 127 9.28 4.04 1.56
CA GLY A 127 8.37 4.21 2.69
C GLY A 127 6.92 4.28 2.22
N LEU A 128 6.21 5.33 2.60
CA LEU A 128 4.83 5.60 2.20
C LEU A 128 4.62 5.44 0.69
N MET A 129 3.58 4.70 0.32
CA MET A 129 3.06 4.59 -1.03
C MET A 129 1.57 4.88 -0.99
N PHE A 130 1.03 5.47 -2.05
CA PHE A 130 -0.42 5.66 -2.15
C PHE A 130 -0.90 5.63 -3.59
N GLN A 131 -2.14 5.20 -3.75
CA GLN A 131 -2.88 5.19 -5.01
C GLN A 131 -4.26 5.77 -4.77
N VAL A 132 -4.79 6.46 -5.77
CA VAL A 132 -6.16 7.00 -5.72
C VAL A 132 -6.96 6.40 -6.86
N TYR A 133 -8.13 5.88 -6.52
CA TYR A 133 -9.08 5.27 -7.42
C TYR A 133 -10.37 6.08 -7.43
N VAL A 134 -11.05 6.03 -8.57
CA VAL A 134 -12.36 6.66 -8.79
C VAL A 134 -13.30 5.55 -9.23
N GLU A 135 -14.55 5.62 -8.78
CA GLU A 135 -15.59 4.72 -9.23
C GLU A 135 -15.69 4.66 -10.77
N GLY A 136 -15.89 3.47 -11.32
CA GLY A 136 -15.96 3.26 -12.77
C GLY A 136 -14.62 3.21 -13.52
N VAL A 137 -13.49 3.47 -12.85
CA VAL A 137 -12.15 3.36 -13.45
C VAL A 137 -11.34 2.26 -12.75
N ALA A 138 -10.98 1.21 -13.49
CA ALA A 138 -10.25 0.06 -12.93
C ALA A 138 -8.80 0.40 -12.53
N GLN A 139 -8.19 1.41 -13.16
CA GLN A 139 -6.83 1.83 -12.88
C GLN A 139 -6.79 3.05 -11.95
N ALA A 140 -5.70 3.18 -11.19
CA ALA A 140 -5.48 4.36 -10.36
C ALA A 140 -5.39 5.63 -11.22
N VAL A 141 -6.05 6.70 -10.77
CA VAL A 141 -5.99 8.04 -11.38
C VAL A 141 -4.82 8.85 -10.83
N ILE A 142 -4.37 8.55 -9.61
CA ILE A 142 -3.17 9.12 -9.01
C ILE A 142 -2.35 7.98 -8.40
N SER A 143 -1.03 8.05 -8.53
CA SER A 143 -0.11 7.16 -7.82
C SER A 143 1.08 7.95 -7.32
N GLY A 144 1.54 7.66 -6.11
CA GLY A 144 2.64 8.39 -5.50
C GLY A 144 3.25 7.67 -4.32
N GLY A 145 4.24 8.33 -3.72
CA GLY A 145 4.93 7.79 -2.56
C GLY A 145 6.30 8.40 -2.35
N ARG A 146 6.99 7.90 -1.32
CA ARG A 146 8.31 8.34 -0.89
C ARG A 146 9.42 7.52 -1.54
N TYR A 147 10.38 8.20 -2.17
CA TYR A 147 11.43 7.62 -3.03
C TYR A 147 12.82 8.19 -2.72
N ASP A 148 13.23 8.16 -1.44
CA ASP A 148 14.50 8.76 -0.98
C ASP A 148 15.74 8.18 -1.71
N LYS A 149 15.66 6.93 -2.17
CA LYS A 149 16.75 6.27 -2.91
C LYS A 149 17.03 6.90 -4.28
N LEU A 150 16.05 7.56 -4.91
CA LEU A 150 16.22 8.15 -6.23
C LEU A 150 17.24 9.28 -6.20
N LEU A 151 17.07 10.25 -5.29
CA LEU A 151 17.98 11.40 -5.18
C LEU A 151 19.38 11.00 -4.73
N LYS A 152 19.52 9.88 -4.01
CA LYS A 152 20.82 9.33 -3.64
C LYS A 152 21.68 8.98 -4.87
N GLN A 153 21.06 8.56 -5.98
CA GLN A 153 21.77 8.31 -7.25
C GLN A 153 22.35 9.60 -7.86
N PHE A 154 21.83 10.76 -7.49
CA PHE A 154 22.30 12.08 -7.89
C PHE A 154 23.14 12.77 -6.80
N GLY A 155 23.64 12.01 -5.81
CA GLY A 155 24.51 12.52 -4.75
C GLY A 155 23.81 13.34 -3.66
N LYS A 156 22.47 13.32 -3.59
CA LYS A 156 21.69 14.02 -2.56
C LYS A 156 20.98 13.05 -1.64
N THR A 157 21.24 13.17 -0.33
CA THR A 157 20.51 12.41 0.70
C THR A 157 19.47 13.33 1.35
N THR A 158 18.26 13.36 0.78
CA THR A 158 17.14 14.11 1.34
C THR A 158 15.83 13.35 1.18
N GLY A 159 14.88 13.61 2.06
CA GLY A 159 13.53 13.05 1.96
C GLY A 159 12.87 13.47 0.65
N SER A 160 12.32 12.52 -0.08
CA SER A 160 11.74 12.74 -1.41
C SER A 160 10.38 12.06 -1.50
N ILE A 161 9.33 12.83 -1.80
CA ILE A 161 7.97 12.34 -1.96
C ILE A 161 7.29 13.09 -3.11
N GLY A 162 6.41 12.43 -3.83
CA GLY A 162 5.66 13.01 -4.92
C GLY A 162 4.61 12.05 -5.47
N PHE A 163 3.87 12.53 -6.48
CA PHE A 163 2.83 11.76 -7.15
C PHE A 163 2.76 12.10 -8.63
N CYS A 164 2.06 11.25 -9.37
CA CYS A 164 1.72 11.42 -10.77
C CYS A 164 0.20 11.31 -10.92
N VAL A 165 -0.37 12.15 -11.79
CA VAL A 165 -1.78 12.09 -12.20
C VAL A 165 -1.85 11.44 -13.58
N HIS A 166 -2.62 10.36 -13.69
CA HIS A 166 -2.83 9.62 -14.93
C HIS A 166 -4.00 10.23 -15.68
N MET A 167 -3.72 11.24 -16.51
CA MET A 167 -4.77 12.03 -17.19
C MET A 167 -5.74 11.18 -18.01
N ASP A 168 -5.27 10.13 -18.69
CA ASP A 168 -6.16 9.23 -19.44
C ASP A 168 -7.19 8.53 -18.54
N ASN A 169 -6.80 8.16 -17.32
CA ASN A 169 -7.68 7.52 -16.35
C ASN A 169 -8.64 8.53 -15.72
N VAL A 170 -8.17 9.74 -15.46
CA VAL A 170 -9.01 10.86 -15.00
C VAL A 170 -10.11 11.16 -16.04
N MET A 171 -9.75 11.25 -17.32
CA MET A 171 -10.71 11.51 -18.39
C MET A 171 -11.76 10.39 -18.50
N LYS A 172 -11.39 9.13 -18.30
CA LYS A 172 -12.37 8.02 -18.22
C LYS A 172 -13.32 8.19 -17.03
N GLY A 173 -12.81 8.58 -15.87
CA GLY A 173 -13.63 8.81 -14.67
C GLY A 173 -14.63 9.95 -14.81
N LEU A 174 -14.28 11.01 -15.55
CA LEU A 174 -15.16 12.14 -15.84
C LEU A 174 -16.25 11.82 -16.88
N ASN A 175 -15.98 10.89 -17.80
CA ASN A 175 -16.90 10.53 -18.89
C ASN A 175 -17.87 9.38 -18.51
N ASN A 176 -17.80 8.89 -17.28
CA ASN A 176 -18.67 7.82 -16.77
C ASN A 176 -19.93 8.34 -16.04
N ASP A 177 -20.16 9.66 -16.04
CA ASP A 177 -21.40 10.32 -15.60
C ASP A 177 -22.45 10.43 -16.73
#